data_AF-A0A833RYM2-F1
#
_entry.id   AF-A0A833RYM2-F1
#
_cell.length_a   1.000
_cell.length_b   1.000
_cell.length_c   1.000
_cell.angle_alpha   90.00
_cell.angle_beta   90.00
_cell.angle_gamma   90.00
#
_symmetry.space_group_name_H-M   'P 1'
#
loop_
_entity.id
_entity.type
_entity.pdbx_description
1 polymer ?
#
loop_
_entity_poly.entity_id
_entity_poly.type
_entity_poly.pdbx_seq_one_letter_code
_entity_poly.pdbx_strand_id
1 'polypeptide(L)'
;MARIFGIICAVVTALSTTAAYTPSYLYKFDAASAAGVDGSIEVQYAAEDSTVATIKANLDFSDVDQAQIAEFDGNCTKDVTSWRWHIHTKWSSTLTSDSFAQCSKAATDNHYDPLRACGPASEHIAEAGCNEKSLHYA
;
A
#
# COMPACT_ATOMS: atom_id res chain seq x y z
N MET A 1 71.98 -25.71 19.11
CA MET A 1 71.24 -24.45 18.88
C MET A 1 70.10 -24.74 17.90
N ALA A 2 68.85 -24.83 18.37
CA ALA A 2 67.68 -24.97 17.50
C ALA A 2 66.80 -23.73 17.68
N ARG A 3 66.66 -22.92 16.62
CA ARG A 3 65.79 -21.75 16.60
C ARG A 3 64.45 -22.17 16.00
N ILE A 4 63.41 -22.24 16.83
CA ILE A 4 62.05 -22.48 16.39
C ILE A 4 61.47 -21.14 15.93
N PHE A 5 61.23 -20.99 14.63
CA PHE A 5 60.45 -19.89 14.08
C PHE A 5 58.97 -20.18 14.30
N GLY A 6 58.33 -19.47 15.22
CA GLY A 6 56.89 -19.49 15.40
C GLY A 6 56.21 -18.65 14.33
N ILE A 7 55.48 -19.30 13.41
CA ILE A 7 54.59 -18.63 12.47
C ILE A 7 53.28 -18.33 13.22
N ILE A 8 53.05 -17.06 13.57
CA ILE A 8 51.76 -16.59 14.08
C ILE A 8 50.87 -16.37 12.86
N CYS A 9 49.96 -17.31 12.59
CA CYS A 9 48.92 -17.15 11.59
C CYS A 9 47.78 -16.34 12.23
N ALA A 10 47.72 -15.03 11.96
CA ALA A 10 46.62 -14.18 12.39
C ALA A 10 45.39 -14.47 11.51
N VAL A 11 44.41 -15.20 12.05
CA VAL A 11 43.11 -15.38 11.42
C VAL A 11 42.32 -14.09 11.60
N VAL A 12 42.21 -13.31 10.52
CA VAL A 12 41.34 -12.14 10.47
C VAL A 12 39.92 -12.65 10.21
N THR A 13 39.10 -12.74 11.24
CA THR A 13 37.65 -12.94 11.08
C THR A 13 37.04 -11.66 10.51
N ALA A 14 36.71 -11.67 9.21
CA ALA A 14 35.91 -10.62 8.62
C ALA A 14 34.49 -10.67 9.22
N LEU A 15 34.10 -9.66 9.99
CA LEU A 15 32.72 -9.48 10.40
C LEU A 15 31.92 -9.01 9.17
N SER A 16 31.12 -9.91 8.59
CA SER A 16 30.10 -9.54 7.63
C SER A 16 28.95 -8.87 8.38
N THR A 17 28.86 -7.55 8.31
CA THR A 17 27.67 -6.82 8.77
C THR A 17 26.54 -7.05 7.77
N THR A 18 25.58 -7.90 8.13
CA THR A 18 24.32 -7.99 7.38
C THR A 18 23.58 -6.66 7.55
N ALA A 19 23.43 -5.89 6.47
CA ALA A 19 22.56 -4.73 6.49
C ALA A 19 21.15 -5.17 6.90
N ALA A 20 20.53 -4.46 7.85
CA ALA A 20 19.17 -4.75 8.26
C ALA A 20 18.24 -4.60 7.05
N TYR A 21 17.47 -5.64 6.75
CA TYR A 21 16.49 -5.61 5.67
C TYR A 21 15.29 -4.74 6.10
N THR A 22 14.93 -3.79 5.24
CA THR A 22 13.79 -2.90 5.43
C THR A 22 12.83 -3.09 4.25
N PRO A 23 11.72 -3.84 4.41
CA PRO A 23 10.81 -4.12 3.31
C PRO A 23 10.26 -2.84 2.68
N SER A 24 10.24 -2.79 1.35
CA SER A 24 9.60 -1.72 0.57
C SER A 24 8.66 -2.32 -0.47
N TYR A 25 7.49 -1.71 -0.60
CA TYR A 25 6.47 -2.08 -1.59
C TYR A 25 6.13 -0.88 -2.45
N LEU A 26 6.12 -1.07 -3.77
CA LEU A 26 5.82 -0.04 -4.75
C LEU A 26 4.55 -0.40 -5.51
N TYR A 27 3.52 0.42 -5.35
CA TYR A 27 2.26 0.31 -6.09
C TYR A 27 2.29 1.32 -7.22
N LYS A 28 2.23 0.85 -8.48
CA LYS A 28 2.30 1.69 -9.67
C LYS A 28 0.93 1.86 -10.29
N PHE A 29 0.65 3.10 -10.69
CA PHE A 29 -0.51 3.49 -11.46
C PHE A 29 -0.03 3.88 -12.85
N ASP A 30 -0.60 3.23 -13.87
CA ASP A 30 -0.35 3.52 -15.27
C ASP A 30 -1.58 4.21 -15.84
N ALA A 31 -1.42 5.44 -16.33
CA ALA A 31 -2.51 6.28 -16.82
C ALA A 31 -3.42 5.58 -17.84
N ALA A 32 -2.88 4.69 -18.68
CA ALA A 32 -3.67 4.00 -19.71
C ALA A 32 -4.63 2.96 -19.12
N SER A 33 -4.33 2.43 -17.93
CA SER A 33 -5.17 1.45 -17.22
C SER A 33 -5.93 2.04 -16.01
N ALA A 34 -5.39 3.11 -15.43
CA ALA A 34 -5.89 3.75 -14.21
C ALA A 34 -6.72 5.02 -14.49
N ALA A 35 -7.41 5.07 -15.63
CA ALA A 35 -8.28 6.18 -16.03
C ALA A 35 -7.61 7.57 -15.93
N GLY A 36 -6.37 7.67 -16.40
CA GLY A 36 -5.59 8.91 -16.42
C GLY A 36 -4.79 9.21 -15.15
N VAL A 37 -4.87 8.37 -14.11
CA VAL A 37 -3.98 8.49 -12.93
C VAL A 37 -2.63 7.86 -13.25
N ASP A 38 -1.55 8.62 -13.10
CA ASP A 38 -0.18 8.12 -13.28
C ASP A 38 0.63 8.21 -11.98
N GLY A 39 1.68 7.40 -11.88
CA GLY A 39 2.68 7.51 -10.82
C GLY A 39 2.68 6.33 -9.85
N SER A 40 2.92 6.60 -8.56
CA SER A 40 3.10 5.51 -7.59
C SER A 40 2.87 5.89 -6.14
N ILE A 41 2.61 4.86 -5.33
CA ILE A 41 2.67 4.90 -3.87
C ILE A 41 3.78 3.94 -3.41
N GLU A 42 4.75 4.45 -2.68
CA GLU A 42 5.81 3.66 -2.04
C GLU A 42 5.49 3.52 -0.55
N VAL A 43 5.59 2.30 -0.01
CA VAL A 43 5.45 1.98 1.40
C VAL A 43 6.76 1.37 1.89
N GLN A 44 7.50 2.11 2.71
CA GLN A 44 8.77 1.71 3.28
C GLN A 44 8.63 1.43 4.78
N TYR A 45 8.81 0.18 5.19
CA TYR A 45 8.84 -0.20 6.60
C TYR A 45 10.19 0.16 7.24
N ALA A 46 10.18 0.52 8.53
CA ALA A 46 11.40 0.88 9.26
C ALA A 46 12.31 -0.34 9.55
N ALA A 47 11.74 -1.54 9.59
CA ALA A 47 12.40 -2.84 9.76
C ALA A 47 11.43 -3.95 9.32
N GLU A 48 11.92 -5.19 9.18
CA GLU A 48 11.15 -6.35 8.73
C GLU A 48 9.88 -6.63 9.56
N ASP A 49 9.95 -6.46 10.88
CA ASP A 49 8.86 -6.68 11.85
C ASP A 49 8.20 -5.38 12.32
N SER A 50 8.51 -4.25 11.66
CA SER A 50 8.03 -2.95 12.11
C SER A 50 6.54 -2.76 11.85
N THR A 51 5.84 -2.19 12.83
CA THR A 51 4.48 -1.66 12.66
C THR A 51 4.47 -0.22 12.13
N VAL A 52 5.65 0.35 11.83
CA VAL A 52 5.83 1.72 11.35
C VAL A 52 6.32 1.69 9.91
N ALA A 53 5.60 2.40 9.05
CA ALA A 53 5.98 2.61 7.65
C ALA A 53 5.90 4.09 7.27
N THR A 54 6.79 4.50 6.37
CA THR A 54 6.68 5.78 5.66
C THR A 54 5.98 5.53 4.34
N ILE A 55 4.93 6.30 4.06
CA ILE A 55 4.20 6.23 2.80
C ILE A 55 4.50 7.49 1.99
N LYS A 56 4.95 7.32 0.76
CA LYS A 56 5.15 8.41 -0.20
C LYS A 56 4.23 8.18 -1.38
N ALA A 57 3.22 9.04 -1.53
CA ALA A 57 2.35 9.05 -2.69
C ALA A 57 2.81 10.16 -3.64
N ASN A 58 3.14 9.78 -4.87
CA ASN A 58 3.40 10.70 -5.97
C ASN A 58 2.50 10.28 -7.13
N LEU A 59 1.29 10.85 -7.14
CA LEU A 59 0.25 10.55 -8.10
C LEU A 59 -0.07 11.80 -8.90
N ASP A 60 -0.15 11.66 -10.21
CA ASP A 60 -0.62 12.68 -11.11
C ASP A 60 -2.06 12.38 -11.52
N PHE A 61 -2.90 13.40 -11.44
CA PHE A 61 -4.32 13.33 -11.80
C PHE A 61 -4.64 14.28 -12.97
N SER A 62 -3.63 14.89 -13.61
CA SER A 62 -3.82 15.88 -14.68
C SER A 62 -4.60 15.34 -15.87
N ASP A 63 -4.45 14.05 -16.15
CA ASP A 63 -5.01 13.38 -17.32
C ASP A 63 -6.32 12.63 -17.00
N VAL A 64 -6.83 12.79 -15.77
CA VAL A 64 -8.08 12.17 -15.34
C VAL A 64 -9.27 12.83 -16.03
N ASP A 65 -10.04 12.02 -16.76
CA ASP A 65 -11.25 12.46 -17.44
C ASP A 65 -12.45 12.52 -16.48
N GLN A 66 -12.77 13.74 -16.05
CA GLN A 66 -13.91 14.03 -15.16
C GLN A 66 -15.26 13.60 -15.77
N ALA A 67 -15.39 13.65 -17.10
CA ALA A 67 -16.64 13.27 -17.77
C ALA A 67 -16.88 11.75 -17.68
N GLN A 68 -15.82 10.94 -17.83
CA GLN A 68 -15.91 9.48 -17.64
C GLN A 68 -16.27 9.10 -16.21
N ILE A 69 -15.80 9.86 -15.21
CA ILE A 69 -16.19 9.64 -13.82
C ILE A 69 -17.68 9.92 -13.61
N ALA A 70 -18.19 11.04 -14.14
CA ALA A 70 -19.60 11.39 -14.05
C ALA A 70 -20.50 10.40 -14.82
N GLU A 71 -20.03 9.84 -15.93
CA GLU A 71 -20.72 8.78 -16.67
C GLU A 71 -20.75 7.47 -15.89
N PHE A 72 -19.65 7.11 -15.21
CA PHE A 72 -19.55 5.90 -14.41
C PHE A 72 -20.39 5.96 -13.14
N ASP A 73 -20.34 7.08 -12.40
CA ASP A 73 -21.09 7.28 -11.15
C ASP A 73 -22.00 8.49 -11.26
N GLY A 74 -23.31 8.24 -11.41
CA GLY A 74 -24.33 9.29 -11.50
C GLY A 74 -24.45 10.18 -10.24
N ASN A 75 -23.80 9.83 -9.14
CA ASN A 75 -23.69 10.72 -7.96
C ASN A 75 -22.66 11.84 -8.17
N CYS A 76 -21.73 11.68 -9.12
CA CYS A 76 -20.71 12.68 -9.46
C CYS A 76 -21.30 13.78 -10.35
N THR A 77 -22.03 14.70 -9.72
CA THR A 77 -22.74 15.82 -10.39
C THR A 77 -21.92 17.12 -10.46
N LYS A 78 -20.71 17.13 -9.91
CA LYS A 78 -19.80 18.27 -9.84
C LYS A 78 -18.37 17.80 -10.07
N ASP A 79 -17.52 18.72 -10.53
CA ASP A 79 -16.10 18.46 -10.75
C ASP A 79 -15.41 17.95 -9.48
N VAL A 80 -14.59 16.90 -9.63
CA VAL A 80 -13.78 16.36 -8.53
C VAL A 80 -12.61 17.29 -8.28
N THR A 81 -12.54 17.83 -7.07
CA THR A 81 -11.48 18.78 -6.66
C THR A 81 -10.49 18.19 -5.66
N SER A 82 -10.76 16.98 -5.16
CA SER A 82 -9.89 16.29 -4.22
C SER A 82 -10.03 14.78 -4.34
N TRP A 83 -8.93 14.08 -4.10
CA TRP A 83 -8.85 12.62 -4.18
C TRP A 83 -8.54 12.05 -2.82
N ARG A 84 -9.26 10.99 -2.46
CA ARG A 84 -8.98 10.18 -1.27
C ARG A 84 -8.48 8.82 -1.73
N TRP A 85 -7.56 8.25 -0.98
CA TRP A 85 -7.04 6.92 -1.23
C TRP A 85 -7.14 6.09 0.05
N HIS A 86 -7.34 4.79 -0.12
CA HIS A 86 -7.42 3.81 0.96
C HIS A 86 -6.75 2.51 0.50
N ILE A 87 -6.30 1.69 1.46
CA ILE A 87 -5.82 0.34 1.18
C ILE A 87 -7.01 -0.61 1.29
N HIS A 88 -7.16 -1.49 0.30
CA HIS A 88 -8.19 -2.51 0.26
C HIS A 88 -7.57 -3.89 0.49
N THR A 89 -8.39 -4.86 0.93
CA THR A 89 -7.90 -6.19 1.35
C THR A 89 -7.81 -7.21 0.22
N LYS A 90 -8.32 -6.86 -0.96
CA LYS A 90 -8.32 -7.73 -2.14
C LYS A 90 -7.90 -6.96 -3.39
N TRP A 91 -7.34 -7.68 -4.35
CA TRP A 91 -7.12 -7.21 -5.71
C TRP A 91 -7.48 -8.32 -6.69
N SER A 92 -8.51 -8.09 -7.52
CA SER A 92 -9.01 -9.10 -8.47
C SER A 92 -8.52 -8.90 -9.90
N SER A 93 -7.88 -7.75 -10.20
CA SER A 93 -7.33 -7.49 -11.53
C SER A 93 -6.00 -8.24 -11.73
N THR A 94 -5.73 -8.63 -12.97
CA THR A 94 -4.42 -9.15 -13.38
C THR A 94 -3.41 -8.05 -13.66
N LEU A 95 -3.85 -6.79 -13.68
CA LEU A 95 -3.01 -5.61 -13.89
C LEU A 95 -2.47 -5.07 -12.55
N THR A 96 -1.47 -4.20 -12.61
CA THR A 96 -0.96 -3.50 -11.42
C THR A 96 -1.83 -2.32 -11.01
N SER A 97 -2.56 -1.75 -11.96
CA SER A 97 -3.54 -0.69 -11.77
C SER A 97 -4.70 -0.89 -12.73
N ASP A 98 -5.88 -0.43 -12.32
CA ASP A 98 -7.12 -0.59 -13.07
C ASP A 98 -8.08 0.55 -12.70
N SER A 99 -9.29 0.55 -13.25
CA SER A 99 -10.25 1.64 -13.05
C SER A 99 -11.69 1.16 -12.87
N PHE A 100 -12.51 2.08 -12.34
CA PHE A 100 -13.97 1.95 -12.28
C PHE A 100 -14.47 0.64 -11.65
N ALA A 101 -15.16 -0.22 -12.42
CA ALA A 101 -15.72 -1.47 -11.93
C ALA A 101 -14.67 -2.41 -11.31
N GLN A 102 -13.43 -2.37 -11.79
CA GLN A 102 -12.31 -3.16 -11.24
C GLN A 102 -11.80 -2.62 -9.90
N CYS A 103 -12.19 -1.40 -9.53
CA CYS A 103 -11.92 -0.79 -8.22
C CYS A 103 -13.12 -0.92 -7.26
N SER A 104 -14.23 -1.53 -7.69
CA SER A 104 -15.43 -1.68 -6.86
C SER A 104 -15.20 -2.57 -5.63
N LYS A 105 -16.04 -2.43 -4.60
CA LYS A 105 -16.01 -3.31 -3.41
C LYS A 105 -16.06 -4.81 -3.77
N ALA A 106 -16.73 -5.22 -4.84
CA ALA A 106 -16.74 -6.63 -5.24
C ALA A 106 -15.35 -7.12 -5.73
N ALA A 107 -14.59 -6.23 -6.37
CA ALA A 107 -13.26 -6.50 -6.91
C ALA A 107 -12.15 -6.30 -5.86
N THR A 108 -12.28 -5.31 -4.98
CA THR A 108 -11.24 -4.89 -4.03
C THR A 108 -11.56 -5.22 -2.57
N ASP A 109 -12.79 -5.62 -2.25
CA ASP A 109 -13.29 -5.82 -0.89
C ASP A 109 -13.23 -4.52 -0.04
N ASN A 110 -13.42 -4.64 1.27
CA ASN A 110 -13.45 -3.53 2.22
C ASN A 110 -12.05 -2.90 2.46
N HIS A 111 -12.04 -1.78 3.19
CA HIS A 111 -10.81 -1.11 3.59
C HIS A 111 -10.06 -1.95 4.62
N TYR A 112 -8.75 -2.08 4.42
CA TYR A 112 -7.84 -2.67 5.38
C TYR A 112 -7.86 -1.89 6.69
N ASP A 113 -8.15 -2.56 7.80
CA ASP A 113 -8.41 -1.95 9.11
C ASP A 113 -7.66 -2.73 10.21
N PRO A 114 -6.31 -2.69 10.23
CA PRO A 114 -5.50 -3.50 11.14
C PRO A 114 -5.70 -3.15 12.62
N LEU A 115 -6.21 -1.95 12.90
CA LEU A 115 -6.50 -1.50 14.26
C LEU A 115 -7.93 -1.81 14.68
N ARG A 116 -8.73 -2.43 13.81
CA ARG A 116 -10.14 -2.75 14.03
C ARG A 116 -10.89 -1.51 14.54
N ALA A 117 -10.69 -0.38 13.85
CA ALA A 117 -11.38 0.86 14.13
C ALA A 117 -12.90 0.73 13.93
N CYS A 118 -13.34 -0.24 13.12
CA CYS A 118 -14.75 -0.56 12.85
C CYS A 118 -15.50 0.60 12.18
N GLY A 119 -14.86 1.30 11.24
CA GLY A 119 -15.56 2.25 10.37
C GLY A 119 -16.56 1.52 9.44
N PRO A 120 -17.49 2.25 8.80
CA PRO A 120 -18.52 1.65 7.94
C PRO A 120 -18.00 0.82 6.76
N ALA A 121 -16.75 1.06 6.33
CA ALA A 121 -16.09 0.33 5.25
C ALA A 121 -14.95 -0.59 5.74
N SER A 122 -14.87 -0.87 7.05
CA SER A 122 -13.86 -1.76 7.64
C SER A 122 -13.98 -3.18 7.11
N GLU A 123 -12.85 -3.88 6.93
CA GLU A 123 -12.84 -5.33 6.66
C GLU A 123 -13.55 -6.16 7.74
N HIS A 124 -13.63 -5.62 8.97
CA HIS A 124 -14.28 -6.24 10.12
C HIS A 124 -15.79 -5.92 10.23
N ILE A 125 -16.38 -5.18 9.27
CA ILE A 125 -17.76 -4.65 9.40
C ILE A 125 -18.84 -5.74 9.59
N ALA A 126 -18.58 -6.97 9.15
CA ALA A 126 -19.49 -8.10 9.31
C ALA A 126 -19.50 -8.69 10.74
N GLU A 127 -18.50 -8.37 11.55
CA GLU A 127 -18.42 -8.82 12.93
C GLU A 127 -19.38 -8.02 13.81
N ALA A 128 -20.16 -8.67 14.68
CA ALA A 128 -21.19 -8.01 15.49
C ALA A 128 -20.68 -6.76 16.22
N GLY A 129 -19.52 -6.85 16.89
CA GLY A 129 -18.94 -5.71 17.62
C GLY A 129 -18.51 -4.55 16.72
N CYS A 130 -18.05 -4.81 15.50
CA CYS A 130 -17.73 -3.74 14.56
C CYS A 130 -18.97 -3.18 13.87
N ASN A 131 -19.95 -4.02 13.56
CA ASN A 131 -21.23 -3.59 13.00
C ASN A 131 -21.91 -2.58 13.93
N GLU A 132 -22.05 -2.93 15.21
CA GLU A 132 -22.64 -2.06 16.24
C GLU A 132 -21.86 -0.75 16.36
N LYS A 133 -20.52 -0.82 16.48
CA LYS A 133 -19.68 0.37 16.60
C LYS A 133 -19.78 1.30 15.39
N SER A 134 -19.90 0.75 14.19
CA SER A 134 -19.97 1.53 12.95
C SER A 134 -21.18 2.46 12.87
N LEU A 135 -22.29 2.12 13.54
CA LEU A 135 -23.51 2.92 13.59
C LEU A 135 -23.30 4.28 14.27
N HIS A 136 -22.23 4.44 15.06
CA HIS A 136 -21.87 5.70 15.69
C HIS A 136 -21.04 6.63 14.79
N TYR A 137 -20.61 6.16 13.62
CA TYR A 137 -19.83 6.94 12.64
C TYR A 137 -20.63 7.32 11.39
N ALA A 138 -21.87 6.81 11.26
CA ALA A 138 -22.75 6.99 10.10
C ALA A 138 -23.62 8.25 10.22
#